data_AF-A0A3R8SRE7-F1
#
_entry.id   AF-A0A3R8SRE7-F1
#
_cell.length_a   1.000
_cell.length_b   1.000
_cell.length_c   1.000
_cell.angle_alpha   90.00
_cell.angle_beta   90.00
_cell.angle_gamma   90.00
#
_symmetry.space_group_name_H-M   'P 1'
#
loop_
_entity.id
_entity.type
_entity.pdbx_description
1 polymer ?
#
loop_
_entity_poly.entity_id
_entity_poly.type
_entity_poly.pdbx_seq_one_letter_code
_entity_poly.pdbx_strand_id
1 'polypeptide(L)'
;MYSSTGLTTWHSEGVFQPTLGGKQIRTPKPQVEWSPGLHQYVIYFMVNSSNPSATGGLYYARSDTPVGPWSDIRQVADDHLAHDYDITTGPDGNAYIVTDTFSGTFDSTKGNGSLPLWDFGCRSSTPT
;
A
#
# COMPACT_ATOMS: atom_id res chain seq x y z
N MET A 1 -11.89 9.97 3.87
CA MET A 1 -11.81 9.14 5.08
C MET A 1 -13.13 9.21 5.79
N TYR A 2 -13.52 8.14 6.47
CA TYR A 2 -14.74 8.12 7.28
C TYR A 2 -14.40 7.67 8.70
N SER A 3 -15.14 8.17 9.67
CA SER A 3 -15.06 7.73 11.06
C SER A 3 -16.41 7.15 11.51
N SER A 4 -16.36 6.25 12.50
CA SER A 4 -17.53 5.69 13.16
C SER A 4 -17.16 5.23 14.55
N THR A 5 -18.01 5.54 15.54
CA THR A 5 -17.86 5.00 16.92
C THR A 5 -18.55 3.65 17.10
N GLY A 6 -19.47 3.29 16.19
CA GLY A 6 -20.30 2.07 16.30
C GLY A 6 -20.30 1.18 15.05
N LEU A 7 -19.45 1.48 14.06
CA LEU A 7 -19.30 0.76 12.79
C LEU A 7 -20.56 0.70 11.90
N THR A 8 -21.63 1.43 12.26
CA THR A 8 -22.92 1.44 11.56
C THR A 8 -23.29 2.80 10.99
N THR A 9 -22.86 3.89 11.66
CA THR A 9 -23.05 5.26 11.20
C THR A 9 -21.70 5.86 10.85
N TRP A 10 -21.56 6.37 9.63
CA TRP A 10 -20.28 6.87 9.10
C TRP A 10 -20.32 8.37 8.86
N HIS A 11 -19.32 9.07 9.36
CA HIS A 11 -19.13 10.51 9.15
C HIS A 11 -17.97 10.73 8.18
N SER A 12 -18.18 11.55 7.15
CA SER A 12 -17.10 11.93 6.23
C SER A 12 -16.18 12.93 6.92
N GLU A 13 -14.89 12.60 7.02
CA GLU A 13 -13.86 13.45 7.62
C GLU A 13 -13.13 14.30 6.57
N GLY A 14 -13.38 14.08 5.28
CA GLY A 14 -12.73 14.77 4.18
C GLY A 14 -11.76 13.90 3.37
N VAL A 15 -10.98 14.55 2.50
CA VAL A 15 -10.04 13.92 1.56
C VAL A 15 -8.61 14.13 2.04
N PHE A 16 -7.93 13.02 2.33
CA PHE A 16 -6.60 13.00 2.94
C PHE A 16 -5.66 12.13 2.12
N GLN A 17 -5.57 12.36 0.81
CA GLN A 17 -4.71 11.57 -0.07
C GLN A 17 -3.30 12.16 -0.10
N PRO A 18 -2.24 11.30 -0.09
CA PRO A 18 -0.88 11.74 -0.40
C PRO A 18 -0.78 12.43 -1.76
N THR A 19 0.12 13.41 -1.86
CA THR A 19 0.41 14.14 -3.12
C THR A 19 1.85 13.91 -3.54
N LEU A 20 2.08 13.35 -4.73
CA LEU A 20 3.43 13.10 -5.23
C LEU A 20 3.88 14.26 -6.12
N GLY A 21 4.95 14.95 -5.74
CA GLY A 21 5.43 16.13 -6.47
C GLY A 21 4.40 17.27 -6.52
N GLY A 22 3.58 17.43 -5.48
CA GLY A 22 2.51 18.42 -5.41
C GLY A 22 1.27 18.10 -6.25
N LYS A 23 1.23 16.94 -6.92
CA LYS A 23 0.07 16.49 -7.70
C LYS A 23 -0.73 15.46 -6.92
N GLN A 24 -2.04 15.56 -7.01
CA GLN A 24 -2.92 14.51 -6.52
C GLN A 24 -2.69 13.25 -7.37
N ILE A 25 -2.44 12.13 -6.70
CA ILE A 25 -2.25 10.82 -7.32
C ILE A 25 -3.38 9.87 -6.92
N ARG A 26 -3.68 8.92 -7.81
CA ARG A 26 -4.57 7.81 -7.45
C ARG A 26 -3.82 6.91 -6.47
N THR A 27 -4.42 6.67 -5.31
CA THR A 27 -3.83 5.87 -4.22
C THR A 27 -4.72 4.64 -3.95
N PRO A 28 -4.74 3.65 -4.86
CA PRO A 28 -5.45 2.40 -4.61
C PRO A 28 -4.88 1.68 -3.39
N LYS A 29 -5.78 1.02 -2.65
CA LYS A 29 -5.49 0.23 -1.45
C LYS A 29 -4.67 1.01 -0.41
N PRO A 30 -5.14 2.18 0.07
CA PRO A 30 -4.44 2.89 1.13
C PRO A 30 -4.60 2.12 2.45
N GLN A 31 -3.49 1.90 3.16
CA GLN A 31 -3.49 1.34 4.51
C GLN A 31 -2.71 2.28 5.44
N VAL A 32 -3.29 2.62 6.59
CA VAL A 32 -2.70 3.53 7.58
C VAL A 32 -2.43 2.74 8.86
N GLU A 33 -1.19 2.80 9.35
CA GLU A 33 -0.78 2.17 10.60
C GLU A 33 0.00 3.14 11.49
N TRP A 34 -0.05 2.91 12.81
CA TRP A 34 0.87 3.57 13.74
C TRP A 34 2.19 2.82 13.77
N SER A 35 3.31 3.50 13.55
CA SER A 35 4.65 2.94 13.71
C SER A 35 5.21 3.28 15.11
N PRO A 36 5.41 2.28 16.00
CA PRO A 36 5.99 2.53 17.31
C PRO A 36 7.42 3.05 17.24
N GLY A 37 8.22 2.61 16.26
CA GLY A 37 9.62 3.02 16.11
C GLY A 37 9.78 4.46 15.64
N LEU A 38 8.86 4.94 14.79
CA LEU A 38 8.88 6.32 14.28
C LEU A 38 8.07 7.29 15.13
N HIS A 39 7.17 6.79 15.99
CA HIS A 39 6.15 7.59 16.67
C HIS A 39 5.31 8.44 15.69
N GLN A 40 4.98 7.86 14.54
CA GLN A 40 4.19 8.51 13.48
C GLN A 40 3.22 7.52 12.84
N TYR A 41 2.17 8.05 12.23
CA TYR A 41 1.32 7.29 11.32
C TYR A 41 2.01 7.15 9.97
N VAL A 42 1.97 5.96 9.41
CA VAL A 42 2.48 5.64 8.08
C VAL A 42 1.31 5.22 7.21
N ILE A 43 1.14 5.89 6.07
CA ILE A 43 0.24 5.43 5.01
C ILE A 43 1.04 4.68 3.96
N TYR A 44 0.61 3.48 3.63
CA TYR A 44 1.08 2.70 2.49
C TYR A 44 0.03 2.78 1.39
N PHE A 45 0.49 2.89 0.14
CA PHE A 45 -0.39 2.99 -1.02
C PHE A 45 0.34 2.61 -2.29
N MET A 46 -0.41 2.08 -3.27
CA MET A 46 0.15 1.79 -4.57
C MET A 46 0.10 3.01 -5.49
N VAL A 47 1.07 3.11 -6.39
CA VAL A 47 1.06 3.98 -7.56
C VAL A 47 1.18 3.06 -8.78
N ASN A 48 0.25 3.16 -9.72
CA ASN A 48 0.19 2.35 -10.96
C ASN A 48 -0.11 0.84 -10.80
N SER A 49 -1.04 0.46 -9.91
CA SER A 49 -1.44 -0.94 -9.63
C SER A 49 -2.17 -1.71 -10.76
N SER A 50 -2.13 -1.25 -12.00
CA SER A 50 -2.97 -1.81 -13.10
C SER A 50 -2.21 -2.69 -14.09
N ASN A 51 -0.89 -2.84 -13.94
CA ASN A 51 -0.08 -3.71 -14.80
C ASN A 51 0.44 -4.89 -13.98
N PRO A 52 0.07 -6.15 -14.30
CA PRO A 52 0.53 -7.30 -13.54
C PRO A 52 2.04 -7.56 -13.66
N SER A 53 2.70 -7.08 -14.71
CA SER A 53 4.16 -7.16 -14.85
C SER A 53 4.90 -5.93 -14.32
N ALA A 54 4.19 -4.97 -13.71
CA ALA A 54 4.86 -3.84 -13.08
C ALA A 54 5.78 -4.36 -11.98
N THR A 55 6.91 -3.67 -11.83
CA THR A 55 7.83 -3.87 -10.71
C THR A 55 8.01 -2.52 -10.03
N GLY A 56 8.01 -2.54 -8.70
CA GLY A 56 7.93 -1.32 -7.92
C GLY A 56 6.59 -0.58 -8.10
N GLY A 57 6.07 -0.05 -7.01
CA GLY A 57 4.75 0.58 -7.04
C GLY A 57 4.16 0.83 -5.66
N LEU A 58 4.67 0.15 -4.63
CA LEU A 58 4.33 0.48 -3.26
C LEU A 58 5.11 1.72 -2.80
N TYR A 59 4.37 2.70 -2.30
CA TYR A 59 4.88 3.90 -1.66
C TYR A 59 4.42 3.95 -0.21
N TYR A 60 5.20 4.64 0.61
CA TYR A 60 4.79 5.04 1.94
C TYR A 60 4.95 6.54 2.14
N ALA A 61 4.19 7.09 3.08
CA ALA A 61 4.31 8.46 3.55
C ALA A 61 3.98 8.55 5.04
N ARG A 62 4.38 9.62 5.71
CA ARG A 62 4.28 9.76 7.16
C ARG A 62 3.45 10.96 7.59
N SER A 63 2.83 10.87 8.76
CA SER A 63 2.12 11.97 9.40
C SER A 63 2.09 11.83 10.92
N ASP A 64 1.96 12.95 11.62
CA ASP A 64 1.73 12.97 13.07
C ASP A 64 0.28 12.65 13.44
N THR A 65 -0.63 12.61 12.46
CA THR A 65 -2.05 12.27 12.66
C THR A 65 -2.47 11.10 11.78
N PRO A 66 -3.54 10.34 12.11
CA PRO A 66 -4.01 9.23 11.28
C PRO A 66 -4.58 9.68 9.92
N VAL A 67 -4.66 10.99 9.69
CA VAL A 67 -5.39 11.60 8.57
C VAL A 67 -4.48 12.49 7.73
N GLY A 68 -3.18 12.52 7.99
CA GLY A 68 -2.28 13.45 7.32
C GLY A 68 -2.20 14.83 8.01
N PRO A 69 -1.61 15.85 7.36
CA PRO A 69 -1.04 15.80 6.01
C PRO A 69 0.08 14.77 5.90
N TRP A 70 0.15 14.11 4.75
CA TRP A 70 1.16 13.09 4.46
C TRP A 70 2.41 13.73 3.87
N SER A 71 3.57 13.37 4.41
CA SER A 71 4.88 13.92 4.07
C SER A 71 5.91 12.81 3.89
N ASP A 72 7.09 13.17 3.38
CA ASP A 72 8.20 12.23 3.12
C ASP A 72 7.76 10.98 2.35
N ILE A 73 7.16 11.22 1.18
CA ILE A 73 6.69 10.14 0.31
C ILE A 73 7.90 9.44 -0.29
N ARG A 74 8.01 8.12 -0.07
CA ARG A 74 9.10 7.29 -0.59
C ARG A 74 8.54 6.02 -1.21
N GLN A 75 9.21 5.55 -2.25
CA GLN A 75 8.94 4.22 -2.82
C GLN A 75 9.62 3.16 -1.95
N VAL A 76 8.93 2.06 -1.68
CA VAL A 76 9.55 0.88 -1.08
C VAL A 76 10.42 0.21 -2.16
N ALA A 77 11.71 0.06 -1.87
CA ALA A 77 12.68 -0.50 -2.81
C ALA A 77 12.59 -2.04 -2.87
N ASP A 78 11.53 -2.56 -3.51
CA ASP A 78 11.39 -3.97 -3.87
C ASP A 78 10.61 -4.09 -5.19
N ASP A 79 11.21 -4.78 -6.16
CA ASP A 79 10.65 -4.97 -7.50
C ASP A 79 9.39 -5.85 -7.49
N HIS A 80 9.13 -6.60 -6.42
CA HIS A 80 7.97 -7.48 -6.30
C HIS A 80 6.72 -6.79 -5.72
N LEU A 81 6.84 -5.54 -5.24
CA LEU A 81 5.75 -4.81 -4.60
C LEU A 81 5.04 -3.88 -5.61
N ALA A 82 4.24 -4.47 -6.50
CA ALA A 82 3.67 -3.77 -7.65
C ALA A 82 2.15 -3.96 -7.88
N HIS A 83 1.50 -4.87 -7.15
CA HIS A 83 0.07 -5.15 -7.31
C HIS A 83 -0.71 -5.10 -5.99
N ASP A 84 -1.14 -6.25 -5.47
CA ASP A 84 -1.94 -6.35 -4.28
C ASP A 84 -1.04 -6.63 -3.08
N TYR A 85 -1.37 -6.00 -1.97
CA TYR A 85 -0.64 -6.19 -0.74
C TYR A 85 -1.57 -6.09 0.46
N ASP A 86 -1.11 -6.67 1.55
CA ASP A 86 -1.55 -6.37 2.90
C ASP A 86 -0.31 -6.09 3.75
N ILE A 87 -0.45 -5.31 4.82
CA ILE A 87 0.67 -4.89 5.64
C ILE A 87 0.31 -4.94 7.12
N THR A 88 1.33 -5.22 7.94
CA THR A 88 1.24 -5.05 9.39
C THR A 88 2.57 -4.58 9.98
N THR A 89 2.51 -3.78 11.03
CA THR A 89 3.68 -3.39 11.81
C THR A 89 3.88 -4.35 12.99
N GLY A 90 5.04 -5.00 13.02
CA GLY A 90 5.41 -5.92 14.09
C GLY A 90 5.77 -5.22 15.40
N PRO A 91 5.84 -5.97 16.51
CA PRO A 91 6.22 -5.43 17.83
C PRO A 91 7.67 -4.92 17.87
N ASP A 92 8.50 -5.33 16.91
CA ASP A 92 9.85 -4.83 16.68
C ASP A 92 9.89 -3.47 15.94
N GLY A 93 8.72 -2.95 15.54
CA GLY A 93 8.57 -1.69 14.80
C GLY A 93 8.81 -1.82 13.29
N ASN A 94 9.06 -3.02 12.77
CA ASN A 94 9.22 -3.25 11.34
C ASN A 94 7.87 -3.45 10.65
N ALA A 95 7.78 -3.05 9.38
CA ALA A 95 6.61 -3.31 8.55
C ALA A 95 6.79 -4.62 7.79
N TYR A 96 5.80 -5.50 7.89
CA TYR A 96 5.73 -6.80 7.23
C TYR A 96 4.67 -6.73 6.14
N ILE A 97 5.10 -6.88 4.90
CA ILE A 97 4.27 -6.77 3.71
C ILE A 97 4.09 -8.14 3.11
N VAL A 98 2.84 -8.51 2.90
CA VAL A 98 2.44 -9.67 2.11
C VAL A 98 1.97 -9.16 0.77
N THR A 99 2.43 -9.77 -0.33
CA THR A 99 2.06 -9.34 -1.67
C THR A 99 1.86 -10.53 -2.60
N ASP A 100 1.03 -10.34 -3.62
CA ASP A 100 1.01 -11.24 -4.77
C ASP A 100 2.08 -10.83 -5.79
N THR A 101 2.89 -11.80 -6.21
CA THR A 101 3.99 -11.57 -7.14
C THR A 101 3.66 -12.23 -8.45
N PHE A 102 3.74 -11.50 -9.57
CA PHE A 102 3.44 -12.08 -10.86
C PHE A 102 4.43 -13.21 -11.19
N SER A 103 3.91 -14.40 -11.46
CA SER A 103 4.75 -15.60 -11.69
C SER A 103 5.45 -15.61 -13.06
N GLY A 104 5.19 -14.59 -13.89
CA GLY A 104 5.66 -14.52 -15.27
C GLY A 104 4.83 -15.35 -16.25
N THR A 105 3.74 -15.97 -15.79
CA THR A 105 2.91 -16.86 -16.60
C THR A 105 1.43 -16.50 -16.53
N PHE A 106 0.67 -16.96 -17.52
CA PHE A 106 -0.77 -16.77 -17.60
C PHE A 106 -1.48 -18.13 -17.68
N ASP A 107 -2.71 -18.20 -17.17
CA ASP A 107 -3.54 -19.40 -17.22
C ASP A 107 -3.93 -19.73 -18.67
N SER A 108 -3.33 -20.77 -19.23
CA SER A 108 -3.55 -21.25 -20.59
C SER A 108 -4.89 -21.96 -20.80
N THR A 109 -5.63 -22.28 -19.72
CA THR A 109 -6.92 -22.97 -19.79
C THR A 109 -8.10 -22.01 -20.00
N LYS A 110 -7.89 -20.71 -19.82
CA LYS A 110 -8.87 -19.68 -20.16
C LYS A 110 -8.71 -19.30 -21.62
N GLY A 111 -9.82 -19.20 -22.34
CA GLY A 111 -9.88 -19.13 -23.82
C GLY A 111 -9.14 -17.98 -24.52
N ASN A 112 -8.42 -17.15 -23.78
CA ASN A 112 -7.55 -16.08 -24.29
C ASN A 112 -6.19 -15.99 -23.56
N GLY A 113 -5.86 -16.91 -22.65
CA GLY A 113 -4.60 -16.89 -21.89
C GLY A 113 -4.35 -15.59 -21.13
N SER A 114 -5.38 -14.83 -20.76
CA SER A 114 -5.22 -13.45 -20.29
C SER A 114 -5.23 -13.29 -18.76
N LEU A 115 -5.46 -14.37 -18.00
CA LEU A 115 -5.45 -14.29 -16.55
C LEU A 115 -4.03 -14.49 -16.03
N PRO A 116 -3.39 -13.47 -15.42
CA PRO A 116 -2.07 -13.63 -14.82
C PRO A 116 -2.14 -14.64 -13.68
N LEU A 117 -1.12 -15.50 -13.59
CA LEU A 117 -0.90 -16.35 -12.43
C LEU A 117 -0.02 -15.62 -11.43
N TRP A 118 -0.36 -15.77 -10.16
CA TRP A 118 0.26 -15.05 -9.05
C TRP A 118 0.84 -16.03 -8.04
N ASP A 119 2.09 -15.78 -7.65
CA ASP A 119 2.74 -16.41 -6.51
C ASP A 119 2.54 -15.55 -5.25
N PHE A 120 2.87 -16.10 -4.09
CA PHE A 120 2.76 -15.41 -2.80
C PHE A 120 4.13 -15.10 -2.21
N GLY A 121 4.37 -13.84 -1.85
CA GLY A 121 5.61 -13.39 -1.21
C GLY A 121 5.36 -12.69 0.13
N CYS A 122 6.27 -12.90 1.09
CA CYS A 122 6.33 -12.13 2.33
C CYS A 122 7.66 -11.37 2.40
N ARG A 123 7.61 -10.07 2.71
CA ARG A 123 8.75 -9.16 2.78
C ARG A 123 8.70 -8.37 4.07
N SER A 124 9.86 -8.01 4.60
CA SER A 124 9.99 -7.07 5.72
C SER A 124 10.72 -5.82 5.25
N SER A 125 10.26 -4.64 5.65
CA SER A 125 10.94 -3.37 5.41
C SER A 125 10.93 -2.52 6.68
N THR A 126 12.01 -1.80 6.92
CA THR A 126 12.08 -0.80 7.99
C THR A 126 11.75 0.56 7.39
N PRO A 127 10.68 1.23 7.81
CA PRO A 127 10.43 2.60 7.40
C PRO A 127 11.54 3.48 7.99
N THR A 128 12.35 4.08 7.12
CA THR A 128 13.40 5.06 7.48
C THR A 128 12.99 6.46 7.04
#